data_AF-A0A2D4WSN7-F1
#
_entry.id   AF-A0A2D4WSN7-F1
#
_cell.length_a   1.000
_cell.length_b   1.000
_cell.length_c   1.000
_cell.angle_alpha   90.00
_cell.angle_beta   90.00
_cell.angle_gamma   90.00
#
_symmetry.space_group_name_H-M   'P 1'
#
loop_
_entity.id
_entity.type
_entity.pdbx_description
1 polymer ?
#
loop_
_entity_poly.entity_id
_entity_poly.type
_entity_poly.pdbx_seq_one_letter_code
_entity_poly.pdbx_strand_id
1 'polypeptide(L)'
;MSTASISVCTSTALSVSMRAAWGMRFALGFLLTVVLWGICYFVLMGPGLLVGDLLFSMMCFCILPGGMIAGRWRAMIDPRSNSAVKSGFMVGFLCAFFNLLIVGSMFQEGASPIEITGWLFGLFALCSGLGALGGAISLTTSPVSLERIPSSLGMLSAVLASAILLLLMSGGLVTGLEAGLAVPDWPGSFGHNMLLYPMREMTADTGVFFEHAHRLYGMLVGTGALTLLVFGILNDRRNWIRGLVILLLCMICIQGLMGGLRVTETSTILALVHGVFGQLVFTLALLIAAFTTNRWLFSNPSAEHPAAAADRPFAFALVILLVGQLIFGACVRHLQTLSTDGIGLEIPYWAVMVHITAGVLIFAIATLLGYRSGAVYRSITLLRRLGLGLLVIVSLQLLLGIVALVAVSLRTISTPPIWEVIFTSMHQATGALLLGLSALFLIWHLRLVKPQAAENAQVAPAN
;
A
#
# COMPACT_ATOMS: atom_id res chain seq x y z
N MET A 1 -19.58 55.38 32.59
CA MET A 1 -20.21 54.84 31.36
C MET A 1 -19.63 53.46 31.09
N SER A 2 -20.52 52.53 30.74
CA SER A 2 -20.35 51.09 30.69
C SER A 2 -19.21 50.60 29.80
N THR A 3 -18.57 49.54 30.27
CA THR A 3 -17.63 48.63 29.60
C THR A 3 -18.17 48.09 28.27
N ALA A 4 -17.37 48.14 27.21
CA ALA A 4 -17.55 47.32 26.01
C ALA A 4 -16.47 46.23 25.98
N SER A 5 -16.78 45.08 26.57
CA SER A 5 -16.04 43.84 26.36
C SER A 5 -16.29 43.37 24.93
N ILE A 6 -15.24 43.38 24.10
CA ILE A 6 -15.26 42.70 22.81
C ILE A 6 -15.25 41.20 23.13
N SER A 7 -16.44 40.60 23.10
CA SER A 7 -16.61 39.15 23.06
C SER A 7 -15.95 38.64 21.78
N VAL A 8 -14.72 38.11 21.91
CA VAL A 8 -14.09 37.31 20.86
C VAL A 8 -14.94 36.05 20.76
N CYS A 9 -15.72 35.98 19.68
CA CYS A 9 -16.60 34.87 19.36
C CYS A 9 -15.84 33.55 19.50
N THR A 10 -16.38 32.72 20.37
CA THR A 10 -15.95 31.38 20.73
C THR A 10 -15.68 30.52 19.49
N SER A 11 -14.54 29.82 19.52
CA SER A 11 -14.23 28.57 18.82
C SER A 11 -15.43 27.98 18.07
N THR A 12 -15.50 28.19 16.75
CA THR A 12 -16.32 27.34 15.87
C THR A 12 -15.72 25.94 15.92
N ALA A 13 -16.22 25.11 16.83
CA ALA A 13 -15.87 23.70 16.89
C ALA A 13 -16.13 23.10 15.50
N LEU A 14 -15.06 22.71 14.80
CA LEU A 14 -15.14 22.02 13.51
C LEU A 14 -16.10 20.84 13.65
N SER A 15 -17.32 20.97 13.12
CA SER A 15 -18.31 19.92 13.19
C SER A 15 -17.94 18.83 12.19
N VAL A 16 -17.59 17.65 12.70
CA VAL A 16 -17.25 16.49 11.86
C VAL A 16 -18.52 16.01 11.17
N SER A 17 -18.52 16.00 9.83
CA SER A 17 -19.65 15.46 9.07
C SER A 17 -19.79 13.95 9.29
N MET A 18 -21.02 13.44 9.30
CA MET A 18 -21.27 12.00 9.41
C MET A 18 -20.64 11.20 8.26
N ARG A 19 -20.49 11.79 7.08
CA ARG A 19 -19.82 11.14 5.95
C ARG A 19 -18.32 10.96 6.19
N ALA A 20 -17.69 11.95 6.83
CA ALA A 20 -16.28 11.85 7.22
C ALA A 20 -16.09 10.81 8.34
N ALA A 21 -17.00 10.77 9.32
CA ALA A 21 -17.00 9.76 10.38
C ALA A 21 -17.12 8.34 9.82
N TRP A 22 -18.05 8.09 8.88
CA TRP A 22 -18.15 6.80 8.19
C TRP A 22 -16.90 6.47 7.39
N GLY A 23 -16.34 7.43 6.64
CA GLY A 23 -15.08 7.20 5.92
C GLY A 23 -13.95 6.75 6.86
N MET A 24 -13.85 7.34 8.06
CA MET A 24 -12.84 6.95 9.06
C MET A 24 -13.12 5.56 9.66
N ARG A 25 -14.38 5.22 9.93
CA ARG A 25 -14.78 3.88 10.40
C ARG A 25 -14.38 2.80 9.40
N PHE A 26 -14.70 3.01 8.12
CA PHE A 26 -14.34 2.10 7.04
C PHE A 26 -12.82 2.00 6.88
N ALA A 27 -12.09 3.12 6.96
CA ALA A 27 -10.64 3.10 6.85
C ALA A 27 -9.97 2.27 7.97
N LEU A 28 -10.40 2.43 9.22
CA LEU A 28 -9.85 1.65 10.34
C LEU A 28 -10.30 0.19 10.33
N GLY A 29 -11.57 -0.09 9.99
CA GLY A 29 -12.06 -1.45 9.85
C GLY A 29 -11.32 -2.20 8.74
N PHE A 30 -11.12 -1.56 7.60
CA PHE A 30 -10.36 -2.11 6.48
C PHE A 30 -8.87 -2.26 6.82
N LEU A 31 -8.26 -1.30 7.52
CA LEU A 31 -6.88 -1.42 8.01
C LEU A 31 -6.69 -2.66 8.88
N LEU A 32 -7.61 -2.89 9.82
CA LEU A 32 -7.56 -4.09 10.63
C LEU A 32 -7.62 -5.33 9.75
N THR A 33 -8.58 -5.44 8.82
CA THR A 33 -8.65 -6.58 7.91
C THR A 33 -7.37 -6.79 7.10
N VAL A 34 -6.78 -5.73 6.55
CA VAL A 34 -5.49 -5.77 5.82
C VAL A 34 -4.37 -6.33 6.70
N VAL A 35 -4.29 -5.90 7.96
CA VAL A 35 -3.30 -6.40 8.93
C VAL A 35 -3.57 -7.87 9.28
N LEU A 36 -4.83 -8.24 9.56
CA LEU A 36 -5.20 -9.62 9.88
C LEU A 36 -4.87 -10.55 8.72
N TRP A 37 -5.19 -10.18 7.48
CA TRP A 37 -4.89 -10.98 6.30
C TRP A 37 -3.38 -11.08 6.06
N GLY A 38 -2.63 -10.00 6.31
CA GLY A 38 -1.17 -10.01 6.24
C GLY A 38 -0.54 -10.98 7.26
N ILE A 39 -1.07 -11.06 8.49
CA ILE A 39 -0.62 -12.01 9.50
C ILE A 39 -1.08 -13.44 9.15
N CYS A 40 -2.34 -13.60 8.74
CA CYS A 40 -2.93 -14.88 8.34
C CYS A 40 -2.13 -15.56 7.23
N TYR A 41 -1.62 -14.77 6.27
CA TYR A 41 -0.72 -15.24 5.22
C TYR A 41 0.47 -16.04 5.76
N PHE A 42 1.05 -15.63 6.89
CA PHE A 42 2.15 -16.36 7.55
C PHE A 42 1.67 -17.47 8.47
N VAL A 43 0.53 -17.30 9.15
CA VAL A 43 -0.10 -18.34 10.00
C VAL A 43 -0.33 -19.62 9.19
N LEU A 44 -0.88 -19.46 7.99
CA LEU A 44 -1.29 -20.58 7.13
C LEU A 44 -0.11 -21.31 6.47
N MET A 45 1.11 -20.79 6.56
CA MET A 45 2.32 -21.52 6.11
C MET A 45 2.75 -22.63 7.10
N GLY A 46 2.22 -22.65 8.33
CA GLY A 46 2.58 -23.64 9.34
C GLY A 46 1.49 -23.87 10.40
N PRO A 47 0.29 -24.32 10.00
CA PRO A 47 -0.83 -24.52 10.92
C PRO A 47 -0.54 -25.63 11.95
N GLY A 48 -0.92 -25.40 13.22
CA GLY A 48 -0.77 -26.38 14.31
C GLY A 48 0.63 -26.49 14.94
N LEU A 49 1.58 -25.64 14.51
CA LEU A 49 2.84 -25.44 15.22
C LEU A 49 2.67 -24.36 16.30
N LEU A 50 3.52 -24.37 17.35
CA LEU A 50 3.53 -23.34 18.40
C LEU A 50 3.54 -21.90 17.81
N VAL A 51 4.25 -21.72 16.69
CA VAL A 51 4.30 -20.46 15.94
C VAL A 51 2.95 -20.11 15.32
N GLY A 52 2.23 -21.08 14.73
CA GLY A 52 0.90 -20.89 14.16
C GLY A 52 -0.14 -20.47 15.19
N ASP A 53 -0.18 -21.14 16.35
CA ASP A 53 -1.12 -20.81 17.44
C ASP A 53 -0.82 -19.44 18.07
N LEU A 54 0.48 -19.10 18.21
CA LEU A 54 0.92 -17.79 18.65
C LEU A 54 0.49 -16.69 17.66
N LEU A 55 0.68 -16.92 16.36
CA LEU A 55 0.30 -15.96 15.32
C LEU A 55 -1.23 -15.81 15.20
N PHE A 56 -2.00 -16.89 15.38
CA PHE A 56 -3.46 -16.82 15.44
C PHE A 56 -3.93 -15.99 16.64
N SER A 57 -3.32 -16.22 17.81
CA SER A 57 -3.58 -15.41 19.00
C SER A 57 -3.23 -13.95 18.74
N MET A 58 -2.05 -13.69 18.15
CA MET A 58 -1.60 -12.33 17.79
C MET A 58 -2.58 -11.65 16.82
N MET A 59 -3.11 -12.38 15.83
CA MET A 59 -4.12 -11.89 14.90
C MET A 59 -5.35 -11.37 15.66
N CYS A 60 -5.89 -12.14 16.61
CA CYS A 60 -6.98 -11.68 17.47
C CYS A 60 -6.58 -10.45 18.31
N PHE A 61 -5.37 -10.44 18.86
CA PHE A 61 -4.86 -9.31 19.66
C PHE A 61 -4.70 -8.02 18.85
N CYS A 62 -4.47 -8.07 17.53
CA CYS A 62 -4.36 -6.88 16.68
C CYS A 62 -5.63 -6.03 16.63
N ILE A 63 -6.80 -6.60 16.97
CA ILE A 63 -8.07 -5.87 17.03
C ILE A 63 -8.09 -4.89 18.22
N LEU A 64 -7.42 -5.22 19.34
CA LEU A 64 -7.38 -4.36 20.53
C LEU A 64 -6.72 -3.00 20.27
N PRO A 65 -5.50 -2.90 19.69
CA PRO A 65 -4.91 -1.62 19.31
C PRO A 65 -5.79 -0.82 18.34
N GLY A 66 -6.46 -1.48 17.39
CA GLY A 66 -7.41 -0.82 16.49
C GLY A 66 -8.60 -0.20 17.23
N GLY A 67 -9.17 -0.94 18.18
CA GLY A 67 -10.20 -0.45 19.09
C GLY A 67 -9.71 0.72 19.96
N MET A 68 -8.47 0.66 20.44
CA MET A 68 -7.86 1.74 21.22
C MET A 68 -7.70 3.01 20.39
N ILE A 69 -7.17 2.90 19.17
CA ILE A 69 -7.06 4.03 18.23
C ILE A 69 -8.45 4.62 17.98
N ALA A 70 -9.44 3.77 17.71
CA ALA A 70 -10.80 4.21 17.47
C ALA A 70 -11.41 4.96 18.67
N GLY A 71 -11.20 4.45 19.89
CA GLY A 71 -11.66 5.09 21.12
C GLY A 71 -10.98 6.42 21.42
N ARG A 72 -9.69 6.57 21.07
CA ARG A 72 -8.97 7.85 21.15
C ARG A 72 -9.43 8.85 20.07
N TRP A 73 -9.91 8.36 18.93
CA TRP A 73 -10.43 9.13 17.80
C TRP A 73 -11.95 9.27 17.80
N ARG A 74 -12.61 8.98 18.93
CA ARG A 74 -14.08 9.02 19.09
C ARG A 74 -14.74 10.33 18.67
N ALA A 75 -14.06 11.47 18.77
CA ALA A 75 -14.57 12.75 18.27
C ALA A 75 -14.74 12.77 16.73
N MET A 76 -13.89 12.04 16.00
CA MET A 76 -14.00 11.85 14.55
C MET A 76 -14.91 10.68 14.20
N ILE A 77 -14.82 9.58 14.94
CA ILE A 77 -15.50 8.32 14.60
C ILE A 77 -16.96 8.31 15.04
N ASP A 78 -17.29 8.90 16.19
CA ASP A 78 -18.62 8.93 16.75
C ASP A 78 -18.96 10.34 17.26
N PRO A 79 -19.03 11.35 16.37
CA PRO A 79 -19.17 12.75 16.76
C PRO A 79 -20.47 13.08 17.52
N ARG A 80 -21.48 12.19 17.48
CA ARG A 80 -22.76 12.38 18.18
C ARG A 80 -22.72 11.93 19.63
N SER A 81 -22.38 10.66 19.88
CA SER A 81 -22.33 10.11 21.25
C SER A 81 -20.96 10.22 21.90
N ASN A 82 -19.90 10.50 21.12
CA ASN A 82 -18.52 10.62 21.57
C ASN A 82 -18.08 9.44 22.45
N SER A 83 -18.55 8.22 22.12
CA SER A 83 -18.32 7.03 22.94
C SER A 83 -17.11 6.25 22.44
N ALA A 84 -16.13 6.03 23.32
CA ALA A 84 -14.92 5.29 22.99
C ALA A 84 -15.22 3.81 22.70
N VAL A 85 -16.06 3.20 23.54
CA VAL A 85 -16.49 1.79 23.41
C VAL A 85 -17.25 1.58 22.11
N LYS A 86 -18.21 2.46 21.79
CA LYS A 86 -18.98 2.40 20.54
C LYS A 86 -18.09 2.59 19.31
N SER A 87 -17.10 3.50 19.40
CA SER A 87 -16.13 3.71 18.32
C SER A 87 -15.32 2.45 18.04
N GLY A 88 -14.81 1.82 19.09
CA GLY A 88 -14.09 0.54 18.98
C GLY A 88 -14.97 -0.60 18.46
N PHE A 89 -16.19 -0.73 18.98
CA PHE A 89 -17.17 -1.71 18.51
C PHE A 89 -17.44 -1.58 17.01
N MET A 90 -17.68 -0.37 16.51
CA MET A 90 -17.98 -0.12 15.09
C MET A 90 -16.78 -0.48 14.17
N VAL A 91 -15.56 -0.21 14.61
CA VAL A 91 -14.36 -0.59 13.86
C VAL A 91 -14.17 -2.11 13.84
N GLY A 92 -14.39 -2.78 14.97
CA GLY A 92 -14.39 -4.25 15.06
C GLY A 92 -15.47 -4.89 14.20
N PHE A 93 -16.67 -4.31 14.19
CA PHE A 93 -17.78 -4.77 13.35
C PHE A 93 -17.45 -4.67 11.85
N LEU A 94 -16.87 -3.55 11.41
CA LEU A 94 -16.46 -3.39 10.00
C LEU A 94 -15.30 -4.32 9.63
N CYS A 95 -14.38 -4.57 10.56
CA CYS A 95 -13.34 -5.58 10.39
C CYS A 95 -13.95 -6.98 10.17
N ALA A 96 -14.95 -7.38 10.97
CA ALA A 96 -15.69 -8.63 10.73
C ALA A 96 -16.39 -8.65 9.37
N PHE A 97 -17.05 -7.55 9.00
CA PHE A 97 -17.74 -7.41 7.72
C PHE A 97 -16.80 -7.65 6.52
N PHE A 98 -15.61 -7.06 6.51
CA PHE A 98 -14.65 -7.29 5.43
C PHE A 98 -14.06 -8.71 5.45
N ASN A 99 -13.92 -9.33 6.63
CA ASN A 99 -13.46 -10.71 6.73
C ASN A 99 -14.47 -11.74 6.18
N LEU A 100 -15.72 -11.35 5.93
CA LEU A 100 -16.68 -12.22 5.21
C LEU A 100 -16.19 -12.66 3.83
N LEU A 101 -15.25 -11.92 3.22
CA LEU A 101 -14.61 -12.29 1.96
C LEU A 101 -13.91 -13.66 2.02
N ILE A 102 -13.44 -14.12 3.18
CA ILE A 102 -12.73 -15.40 3.31
C ILE A 102 -13.51 -16.42 4.15
N VAL A 103 -14.53 -16.01 4.90
CA VAL A 103 -15.29 -16.95 5.76
C VAL A 103 -15.94 -18.09 4.97
N GLY A 104 -16.41 -17.82 3.75
CA GLY A 104 -17.00 -18.85 2.89
C GLY A 104 -16.07 -20.04 2.61
N SER A 105 -14.78 -19.76 2.45
CA SER A 105 -13.74 -20.78 2.20
C SER A 105 -13.45 -21.70 3.40
N MET A 106 -13.92 -21.36 4.61
CA MET A 106 -13.72 -22.16 5.82
C MET A 106 -14.71 -23.32 5.95
N PHE A 107 -15.81 -23.29 5.22
CA PHE A 107 -16.86 -24.30 5.32
C PHE A 107 -16.63 -25.45 4.34
N GLN A 108 -16.86 -26.68 4.80
CA GLN A 108 -16.89 -27.85 3.93
C GLN A 108 -18.20 -27.87 3.12
N GLU A 109 -18.19 -28.53 1.96
CA GLU A 109 -19.41 -28.80 1.22
C GLU A 109 -20.40 -29.58 2.11
N GLY A 110 -21.62 -29.04 2.26
CA GLY A 110 -22.65 -29.62 3.13
C GLY A 110 -22.62 -29.14 4.59
N ALA A 111 -21.81 -28.12 4.93
CA ALA A 111 -21.84 -27.51 6.27
C ALA A 111 -23.27 -27.10 6.69
N SER A 112 -23.64 -27.42 7.93
CA SER A 112 -25.01 -27.17 8.41
C SER A 112 -25.28 -25.66 8.55
N PRO A 113 -26.53 -25.18 8.34
CA PRO A 113 -26.88 -23.77 8.57
C PRO A 113 -26.55 -23.28 9.98
N ILE A 114 -26.60 -24.17 10.98
CA ILE A 114 -26.28 -23.85 12.38
C ILE A 114 -24.78 -23.57 12.53
N GLU A 115 -23.93 -24.38 11.91
CA GLU A 115 -22.48 -24.19 11.91
C GLU A 115 -22.10 -22.87 11.25
N ILE A 116 -22.63 -22.60 10.06
CA ILE A 116 -22.40 -21.36 9.32
C ILE A 116 -22.84 -20.15 10.16
N THR A 117 -24.03 -20.20 10.73
CA THR A 117 -24.57 -19.12 11.57
C THR A 117 -23.72 -18.92 12.84
N GLY A 118 -23.25 -20.01 13.45
CA GLY A 118 -22.38 -19.98 14.62
C GLY A 118 -21.04 -19.30 14.34
N TRP A 119 -20.40 -19.64 13.21
CA TRP A 119 -19.16 -19.00 12.76
C TRP A 119 -19.35 -17.51 12.44
N LEU A 120 -20.43 -17.15 11.73
CA LEU A 120 -20.73 -15.76 11.42
C LEU A 120 -20.96 -14.95 12.70
N PHE A 121 -21.79 -15.45 13.62
CA PHE A 121 -22.02 -14.79 14.90
C PHE A 121 -20.74 -14.68 15.72
N GLY A 122 -19.95 -15.75 15.79
CA GLY A 122 -18.67 -15.79 16.48
C GLY A 122 -17.69 -14.73 15.95
N LEU A 123 -17.56 -14.62 14.62
CA LEU A 123 -16.72 -13.60 13.99
C LEU A 123 -17.15 -12.19 14.38
N PHE A 124 -18.44 -11.86 14.21
CA PHE A 124 -18.94 -10.53 14.54
C PHE A 124 -18.85 -10.23 16.03
N ALA A 125 -19.16 -11.19 16.90
CA ALA A 125 -19.09 -11.03 18.35
C ALA A 125 -17.65 -10.84 18.82
N LEU A 126 -16.72 -11.65 18.33
CA LEU A 126 -15.30 -11.58 18.70
C LEU A 126 -14.68 -10.25 18.25
N CYS A 127 -14.79 -9.90 16.96
CA CYS A 127 -14.16 -8.68 16.45
C CYS A 127 -14.79 -7.42 17.08
N SER A 128 -16.12 -7.37 17.19
CA SER A 128 -16.79 -6.20 17.77
C SER A 128 -16.55 -6.11 19.28
N GLY A 129 -16.50 -7.25 19.99
CA GLY A 129 -16.19 -7.32 21.42
C GLY A 129 -14.76 -6.89 21.74
N LEU A 130 -13.76 -7.41 21.02
CA LEU A 130 -12.37 -6.97 21.15
C LEU A 130 -12.20 -5.50 20.76
N GLY A 131 -12.87 -5.05 19.68
CA GLY A 131 -12.88 -3.64 19.32
C GLY A 131 -13.44 -2.75 20.44
N ALA A 132 -14.57 -3.14 21.02
CA ALA A 132 -15.19 -2.44 22.15
C ALA A 132 -14.29 -2.40 23.39
N LEU A 133 -13.63 -3.53 23.71
CA LEU A 133 -12.67 -3.64 24.79
C LEU A 133 -11.47 -2.71 24.57
N GLY A 134 -10.90 -2.69 23.37
CA GLY A 134 -9.86 -1.72 23.01
C GLY A 134 -10.34 -0.27 23.16
N GLY A 135 -11.57 0.01 22.75
CA GLY A 135 -12.23 1.30 22.96
C GLY A 135 -12.35 1.68 24.44
N ALA A 136 -12.71 0.73 25.31
CA ALA A 136 -12.76 0.93 26.76
C ALA A 136 -11.38 1.21 27.35
N ILE A 137 -10.37 0.41 26.97
CA ILE A 137 -8.97 0.60 27.41
C ILE A 137 -8.47 2.00 27.03
N SER A 138 -8.89 2.53 25.88
CA SER A 138 -8.47 3.87 25.43
C SER A 138 -8.84 5.00 26.40
N LEU A 139 -9.84 4.80 27.27
CA LEU A 139 -10.27 5.78 28.29
C LEU A 139 -9.19 6.04 29.34
N THR A 140 -8.21 5.14 29.48
CA THR A 140 -7.03 5.35 30.32
C THR A 140 -6.06 6.39 29.75
N THR A 141 -6.31 6.87 28.52
CA THR A 141 -5.46 7.86 27.82
C THR A 141 -6.30 9.01 27.29
N SER A 142 -5.67 10.19 27.15
CA SER A 142 -6.37 11.36 26.63
C SER A 142 -6.80 11.17 25.15
N PRO A 143 -7.99 11.67 24.76
CA PRO A 143 -8.42 11.71 23.37
C PRO A 143 -7.44 12.50 22.50
N VAL A 144 -7.37 12.14 21.22
CA VAL A 144 -6.59 12.89 20.24
C VAL A 144 -7.45 14.06 19.73
N SER A 145 -6.84 15.24 19.64
CA SER A 145 -7.51 16.42 19.07
C SER A 145 -7.78 16.22 17.58
N LEU A 146 -8.92 16.73 17.08
CA LEU A 146 -9.37 16.54 15.69
C LEU A 146 -8.30 16.97 14.66
N GLU A 147 -7.56 18.04 14.94
CA GLU A 147 -6.48 18.53 14.07
C GLU A 147 -5.33 17.54 13.87
N ARG A 148 -5.10 16.66 14.84
CA ARG A 148 -4.06 15.61 14.78
C ARG A 148 -4.56 14.32 14.14
N ILE A 149 -5.87 14.17 13.97
CA ILE A 149 -6.46 12.99 13.31
C ILE A 149 -6.31 13.18 11.80
N PRO A 150 -5.83 12.18 11.04
CA PRO A 150 -5.74 12.28 9.59
C PRO A 150 -7.12 12.46 8.97
N SER A 151 -7.16 13.04 7.76
CA SER A 151 -8.39 13.04 6.96
C SER A 151 -8.88 11.62 6.74
N SER A 152 -10.20 11.41 6.74
CA SER A 152 -10.79 10.09 6.49
C SER A 152 -10.37 9.52 5.13
N LEU A 153 -10.40 10.35 4.09
CA LEU A 153 -10.00 9.95 2.75
C LEU A 153 -8.49 9.69 2.63
N GLY A 154 -7.67 10.49 3.32
CA GLY A 154 -6.23 10.26 3.40
C GLY A 154 -5.88 8.97 4.10
N MET A 155 -6.57 8.66 5.21
CA MET A 155 -6.41 7.38 5.90
C MET A 155 -6.80 6.21 4.99
N LEU A 156 -8.01 6.24 4.41
CA LEU A 156 -8.48 5.16 3.53
C LEU A 156 -7.54 4.92 2.35
N SER A 157 -7.07 5.99 1.71
CA SER A 157 -6.11 5.91 0.60
C SER A 157 -4.75 5.35 1.04
N ALA A 158 -4.26 5.74 2.22
CA ALA A 158 -2.99 5.22 2.76
C ALA A 158 -3.08 3.73 3.14
N VAL A 159 -4.22 3.31 3.67
CA VAL A 159 -4.50 1.89 3.96
C VAL A 159 -4.55 1.09 2.66
N LEU A 160 -5.24 1.60 1.63
CA LEU A 160 -5.29 0.95 0.32
C LEU A 160 -3.90 0.87 -0.33
N ALA A 161 -3.11 1.94 -0.28
CA ALA A 161 -1.74 1.93 -0.80
C ALA A 161 -0.87 0.89 -0.06
N SER A 162 -1.02 0.78 1.27
CA SER A 162 -0.35 -0.26 2.06
C SER A 162 -0.80 -1.67 1.68
N ALA A 163 -2.10 -1.88 1.43
CA ALA A 163 -2.63 -3.16 0.96
C ALA A 163 -2.08 -3.52 -0.44
N ILE A 164 -1.99 -2.55 -1.36
CA ILE A 164 -1.38 -2.78 -2.68
C ILE A 164 0.11 -3.13 -2.55
N LEU A 165 0.85 -2.51 -1.62
CA LEU A 165 2.24 -2.88 -1.36
C LEU A 165 2.36 -4.33 -0.89
N LEU A 166 1.50 -4.77 0.04
CA LEU A 166 1.47 -6.16 0.50
C LEU A 166 1.08 -7.12 -0.65
N LEU A 167 0.16 -6.69 -1.52
CA LEU A 167 -0.20 -7.44 -2.73
C LEU A 167 0.98 -7.59 -3.69
N LEU A 168 1.78 -6.52 -3.89
CA LEU A 168 3.00 -6.58 -4.70
C LEU A 168 4.02 -7.56 -4.10
N MET A 169 4.23 -7.53 -2.79
CA MET A 169 5.11 -8.48 -2.09
C MET A 169 4.63 -9.92 -2.30
N SER A 170 3.33 -10.17 -2.11
CA SER A 170 2.70 -11.46 -2.38
C SER A 170 2.90 -11.91 -3.84
N GLY A 171 2.72 -11.02 -4.82
CA GLY A 171 2.94 -11.34 -6.24
C GLY A 171 4.41 -11.63 -6.56
N GLY A 172 5.34 -10.96 -5.87
CA GLY A 172 6.77 -11.26 -5.89
C GLY A 172 7.05 -12.69 -5.40
N LEU A 173 6.40 -13.13 -4.33
CA LEU A 173 6.52 -14.51 -3.83
C LEU A 173 5.95 -15.52 -4.82
N VAL A 174 4.75 -15.28 -5.37
CA VAL A 174 4.13 -16.15 -6.39
C VAL A 174 5.04 -16.33 -7.60
N THR A 175 5.61 -15.24 -8.09
CA THR A 175 6.52 -15.30 -9.25
C THR A 175 7.84 -15.98 -8.89
N GLY A 176 8.37 -15.74 -7.69
CA GLY A 176 9.67 -16.26 -7.26
C GLY A 176 9.65 -17.74 -6.91
N LEU A 177 8.53 -18.23 -6.40
CA LEU A 177 8.27 -19.66 -6.18
C LEU A 177 7.83 -20.39 -7.45
N GLU A 178 7.78 -19.70 -8.59
CA GLU A 178 7.30 -20.24 -9.86
C GLU A 178 5.86 -20.81 -9.75
N ALA A 179 5.09 -20.31 -8.78
CA ALA A 179 3.76 -20.77 -8.41
C ALA A 179 2.65 -20.13 -9.24
N GLY A 180 2.97 -19.23 -10.18
CA GLY A 180 1.98 -18.44 -10.91
C GLY A 180 1.07 -19.24 -11.86
N LEU A 181 1.27 -20.54 -12.03
CA LEU A 181 0.42 -21.42 -12.86
C LEU A 181 -0.09 -22.62 -12.05
N ALA A 182 0.01 -22.58 -10.71
CA ALA A 182 -0.45 -23.65 -9.83
C ALA A 182 -1.98 -23.83 -9.84
N VAL A 183 -2.72 -22.75 -10.10
CA VAL A 183 -4.18 -22.72 -10.28
C VAL A 183 -4.49 -22.41 -11.75
N PRO A 184 -4.89 -23.39 -12.57
CA PRO A 184 -4.90 -23.26 -14.03
C PRO A 184 -6.08 -22.48 -14.61
N ASP A 185 -7.12 -22.18 -13.81
CA ASP A 185 -8.35 -21.51 -14.24
C ASP A 185 -8.49 -20.09 -13.64
N TRP A 186 -9.31 -19.26 -14.28
CA TRP A 186 -9.76 -17.94 -13.82
C TRP A 186 -11.11 -17.63 -14.47
N PRO A 187 -12.09 -16.97 -13.80
CA PRO A 187 -12.03 -16.31 -12.48
C PRO A 187 -12.24 -17.25 -11.28
N GLY A 188 -12.40 -18.56 -11.52
CA GLY A 188 -12.51 -19.56 -10.46
C GLY A 188 -11.17 -19.99 -9.86
N SER A 189 -11.23 -21.02 -9.02
CA SER A 189 -10.07 -21.84 -8.63
C SER A 189 -10.52 -23.29 -8.57
N PHE A 190 -10.01 -24.10 -9.50
CA PHE A 190 -10.42 -25.49 -9.73
C PHE A 190 -11.94 -25.66 -9.90
N GLY A 191 -12.58 -24.74 -10.62
CA GLY A 191 -14.03 -24.76 -10.84
C GLY A 191 -14.89 -24.22 -9.68
N HIS A 192 -14.29 -23.93 -8.51
CA HIS A 192 -14.97 -23.24 -7.42
C HIS A 192 -14.97 -21.72 -7.65
N ASN A 193 -15.97 -21.03 -7.07
CA ASN A 193 -15.89 -19.58 -6.92
C ASN A 193 -14.65 -19.22 -6.09
N MET A 194 -13.91 -18.18 -6.50
CA MET A 194 -12.67 -17.78 -5.83
C MET A 194 -12.80 -17.53 -4.33
N LEU A 195 -13.94 -16.99 -3.84
CA LEU A 195 -14.17 -16.73 -2.41
C LEU A 195 -14.58 -17.98 -1.61
N LEU A 196 -14.94 -19.06 -2.30
CA LEU A 196 -15.49 -20.29 -1.72
C LEU A 196 -14.56 -21.50 -1.90
N TYR A 197 -13.40 -21.32 -2.53
CA TYR A 197 -12.44 -22.40 -2.68
C TYR A 197 -11.97 -22.89 -1.30
N PRO A 198 -12.05 -24.20 -0.97
CA PRO A 198 -11.82 -24.66 0.40
C PRO A 198 -10.41 -24.37 0.92
N MET A 199 -10.32 -23.76 2.10
CA MET A 199 -9.02 -23.41 2.74
C MET A 199 -8.12 -24.64 2.96
N ARG A 200 -8.73 -25.80 3.22
CA ARG A 200 -7.99 -27.06 3.40
C ARG A 200 -7.29 -27.50 2.12
N GLU A 201 -7.91 -27.31 0.97
CA GLU A 201 -7.31 -27.65 -0.32
C GLU A 201 -6.27 -26.62 -0.72
N MET A 202 -6.56 -25.33 -0.49
CA MET A 202 -5.61 -24.24 -0.70
C MET A 202 -4.29 -24.46 0.06
N THR A 203 -4.37 -24.91 1.32
CA THR A 203 -3.18 -25.09 2.19
C THR A 203 -2.48 -26.45 2.00
N ALA A 204 -3.03 -27.36 1.20
CA ALA A 204 -2.45 -28.67 0.96
C ALA A 204 -1.25 -28.62 0.00
N ASP A 205 -1.25 -27.67 -0.94
CA ASP A 205 -0.15 -27.43 -1.87
C ASP A 205 0.41 -26.01 -1.70
N THR A 206 1.73 -25.90 -1.62
CA THR A 206 2.38 -24.60 -1.38
C THR A 206 2.19 -23.66 -2.56
N GLY A 207 2.31 -24.13 -3.80
CA GLY A 207 2.11 -23.31 -4.99
C GLY A 207 0.68 -22.77 -5.08
N VAL A 208 -0.31 -23.63 -4.86
CA VAL A 208 -1.73 -23.27 -4.81
C VAL A 208 -1.99 -22.25 -3.70
N PHE A 209 -1.41 -22.45 -2.51
CA PHE A 209 -1.53 -21.51 -1.41
C PHE A 209 -1.08 -20.09 -1.82
N PHE A 210 0.15 -19.97 -2.34
CA PHE A 210 0.71 -18.67 -2.70
C PHE A 210 -0.11 -17.98 -3.78
N GLU A 211 -0.49 -18.73 -4.83
CA GLU A 211 -1.25 -18.17 -5.94
C GLU A 211 -2.67 -17.77 -5.54
N HIS A 212 -3.41 -18.67 -4.88
CA HIS A 212 -4.79 -18.38 -4.50
C HIS A 212 -4.87 -17.28 -3.44
N ALA A 213 -3.97 -17.28 -2.44
CA ALA A 213 -3.91 -16.21 -1.46
C ALA A 213 -3.61 -14.84 -2.11
N HIS A 214 -2.77 -14.80 -3.14
CA HIS A 214 -2.54 -13.57 -3.92
C HIS A 214 -3.83 -13.08 -4.62
N ARG A 215 -4.59 -14.00 -5.23
CA ARG A 215 -5.88 -13.68 -5.88
C ARG A 215 -6.92 -13.15 -4.88
N LEU A 216 -7.07 -13.80 -3.72
CA LEU A 216 -7.93 -13.36 -2.63
C LEU A 216 -7.53 -11.95 -2.15
N TYR A 217 -6.25 -11.71 -1.95
CA TYR A 217 -5.75 -10.40 -1.53
C TYR A 217 -6.02 -9.32 -2.60
N GLY A 218 -5.98 -9.69 -3.89
CA GLY A 218 -6.40 -8.84 -5.00
C GLY A 218 -7.87 -8.42 -4.88
N MET A 219 -8.78 -9.32 -4.49
CA MET A 219 -10.19 -8.97 -4.22
C MET A 219 -10.36 -8.05 -3.00
N LEU A 220 -9.56 -8.23 -1.95
CA LEU A 220 -9.54 -7.31 -0.81
C LEU A 220 -9.13 -5.90 -1.25
N VAL A 221 -8.08 -5.78 -2.07
CA VAL A 221 -7.65 -4.50 -2.67
C VAL A 221 -8.75 -3.90 -3.55
N GLY A 222 -9.42 -4.70 -4.38
CA GLY A 222 -10.55 -4.23 -5.20
C GLY A 222 -11.71 -3.69 -4.36
N THR A 223 -12.05 -4.36 -3.27
CA THR A 223 -13.08 -3.91 -2.32
C THR A 223 -12.69 -2.60 -1.62
N GLY A 224 -11.42 -2.47 -1.23
CA GLY A 224 -10.87 -1.23 -0.68
C GLY A 224 -10.90 -0.07 -1.69
N ALA A 225 -10.57 -0.33 -2.96
CA ALA A 225 -10.64 0.65 -4.04
C ALA A 225 -12.06 1.12 -4.34
N LEU A 226 -13.04 0.21 -4.31
CA LEU A 226 -14.45 0.56 -4.44
C LEU A 226 -14.92 1.42 -3.26
N THR A 227 -14.52 1.06 -2.03
CA THR A 227 -14.80 1.85 -0.83
C THR A 227 -14.20 3.26 -0.96
N LEU A 228 -12.95 3.35 -1.44
CA LEU A 228 -12.29 4.62 -1.70
C LEU A 228 -13.01 5.45 -2.76
N LEU A 229 -13.50 4.83 -3.84
CA LEU A 229 -14.29 5.52 -4.86
C LEU A 229 -15.56 6.13 -4.29
N VAL A 230 -16.34 5.35 -3.55
CA VAL A 230 -17.60 5.81 -2.94
C VAL A 230 -17.32 7.02 -2.03
N PHE A 231 -16.38 6.90 -1.09
CA PHE A 231 -16.07 8.02 -0.19
C PHE A 231 -15.36 9.18 -0.88
N GLY A 232 -14.55 8.93 -1.90
CA GLY A 232 -13.89 9.97 -2.70
C GLY A 232 -14.89 10.85 -3.44
N ILE A 233 -15.91 10.24 -4.06
CA ILE A 233 -17.00 10.97 -4.73
C ILE A 233 -17.85 11.73 -3.71
N LEU A 234 -18.19 11.10 -2.59
CA LEU A 234 -19.11 11.67 -1.60
C LEU A 234 -18.49 12.78 -0.72
N ASN A 235 -17.18 12.72 -0.46
CA ASN A 235 -16.49 13.59 0.50
C ASN A 235 -15.55 14.62 -0.13
N ASP A 236 -14.96 14.35 -1.30
CA ASP A 236 -14.06 15.30 -1.96
C ASP A 236 -14.80 16.11 -3.02
N ARG A 237 -14.64 17.44 -3.04
CA ARG A 237 -15.25 18.32 -4.05
C ARG A 237 -14.36 18.54 -5.27
N ARG A 238 -13.09 18.15 -5.21
CA ARG A 238 -12.11 18.41 -6.27
C ARG A 238 -12.31 17.37 -7.38
N ASN A 239 -12.79 17.81 -8.55
CA ASN A 239 -13.09 16.91 -9.67
C ASN A 239 -11.86 16.10 -10.13
N TRP A 240 -10.65 16.68 -10.05
CA TRP A 240 -9.43 15.97 -10.41
C TRP A 240 -9.11 14.82 -9.43
N ILE A 241 -9.40 14.95 -8.12
CA ILE A 241 -9.24 13.85 -7.16
C ILE A 241 -10.22 12.73 -7.48
N ARG A 242 -11.48 13.08 -7.76
CA ARG A 242 -12.51 12.10 -8.15
C ARG A 242 -12.07 11.35 -9.41
N GLY A 243 -11.54 12.06 -10.40
CA GLY A 243 -10.95 11.48 -11.61
C GLY A 243 -9.81 10.52 -11.31
N LEU A 244 -8.88 10.88 -10.41
CA LEU A 244 -7.79 9.98 -10.01
C LEU A 244 -8.27 8.72 -9.29
N VAL A 245 -9.29 8.82 -8.44
CA VAL A 245 -9.85 7.65 -7.76
C VAL A 245 -10.61 6.73 -8.73
N ILE A 246 -11.33 7.30 -9.70
CA ILE A 246 -11.94 6.53 -10.80
C ILE A 246 -10.84 5.82 -11.60
N LEU A 247 -9.80 6.56 -12.00
CA LEU A 247 -8.65 6.01 -12.72
C LEU A 247 -8.01 4.86 -11.93
N LEU A 248 -7.79 5.03 -10.62
CA LEU A 248 -7.21 3.99 -9.77
C LEU A 248 -8.07 2.72 -9.79
N LEU A 249 -9.39 2.83 -9.65
CA LEU A 249 -10.28 1.66 -9.73
C LEU A 249 -10.17 0.99 -11.10
N CYS A 250 -10.22 1.76 -12.20
CA CYS A 250 -10.06 1.23 -13.55
C CYS A 250 -8.72 0.48 -13.72
N MET A 251 -7.62 1.05 -13.22
CA MET A 251 -6.31 0.39 -13.28
C MET A 251 -6.28 -0.90 -12.45
N ILE A 252 -6.94 -0.94 -11.28
CA ILE A 252 -7.04 -2.16 -10.46
C ILE A 252 -7.89 -3.24 -11.17
N CYS A 253 -8.97 -2.86 -11.85
CA CYS A 253 -9.75 -3.81 -12.67
C CYS A 253 -8.92 -4.37 -13.84
N ILE A 254 -8.19 -3.51 -14.55
CA ILE A 254 -7.28 -3.94 -15.63
C ILE A 254 -6.18 -4.84 -15.06
N GLN A 255 -5.67 -4.55 -13.87
CA GLN A 255 -4.72 -5.42 -13.17
C GLN A 255 -5.27 -6.82 -12.91
N GLY A 256 -6.47 -6.91 -12.34
CA GLY A 256 -7.14 -8.19 -12.10
C GLY A 256 -7.38 -8.97 -13.38
N LEU A 257 -7.78 -8.28 -14.47
CA LEU A 257 -7.96 -8.89 -15.78
C LEU A 257 -6.64 -9.44 -16.35
N MET A 258 -5.57 -8.64 -16.38
CA MET A 258 -4.26 -9.10 -16.86
C MET A 258 -3.71 -10.25 -16.00
N GLY A 259 -3.93 -10.19 -14.68
CA GLY A 259 -3.55 -11.25 -13.73
C GLY A 259 -4.26 -12.58 -14.04
N GLY A 260 -5.55 -12.54 -14.38
CA GLY A 260 -6.29 -13.72 -14.81
C GLY A 260 -5.88 -14.23 -16.18
N LEU A 261 -5.80 -13.34 -17.17
CA LEU A 261 -5.44 -13.70 -18.56
C LEU A 261 -4.04 -14.31 -18.66
N ARG A 262 -3.07 -13.82 -17.88
CA ARG A 262 -1.71 -14.40 -17.90
C ARG A 262 -1.64 -15.85 -17.43
N VAL A 263 -2.65 -16.32 -16.70
CA VAL A 263 -2.79 -17.71 -16.28
C VAL A 263 -3.46 -18.51 -17.39
N THR A 264 -4.65 -18.07 -17.85
CA THR A 264 -5.43 -18.80 -18.85
C THR A 264 -4.74 -18.88 -20.22
N GLU A 265 -3.91 -17.90 -20.54
CA GLU A 265 -3.14 -17.86 -21.79
C GLU A 265 -1.67 -18.30 -21.61
N THR A 266 -1.24 -18.64 -20.39
CA THR A 266 0.17 -18.97 -20.09
C THR A 266 1.16 -17.94 -20.66
N SER A 267 0.84 -16.65 -20.53
CA SER A 267 1.53 -15.58 -21.26
C SER A 267 2.59 -14.88 -20.42
N THR A 268 3.86 -15.05 -20.80
CA THR A 268 5.00 -14.35 -20.20
C THR A 268 4.94 -12.84 -20.42
N ILE A 269 4.43 -12.40 -21.57
CA ILE A 269 4.28 -10.95 -21.87
C ILE A 269 3.27 -10.33 -20.92
N LEU A 270 2.12 -10.98 -20.70
CA LEU A 270 1.12 -10.48 -19.75
C LEU A 270 1.69 -10.48 -18.33
N ALA A 271 2.48 -11.49 -17.93
CA ALA A 271 3.14 -11.51 -16.62
C ALA A 271 4.08 -10.30 -16.44
N LEU A 272 4.89 -9.98 -17.45
CA LEU A 272 5.78 -8.82 -17.46
C LEU A 272 5.00 -7.51 -17.34
N VAL A 273 4.00 -7.30 -18.20
CA VAL A 273 3.19 -6.06 -18.20
C VAL A 273 2.40 -5.91 -16.91
N HIS A 274 1.81 -6.99 -16.40
CA HIS A 274 1.11 -7.05 -15.12
C HIS A 274 2.02 -6.60 -13.97
N GLY A 275 3.25 -7.15 -13.90
CA GLY A 275 4.24 -6.82 -12.88
C GLY A 275 4.68 -5.35 -12.90
N VAL A 276 4.95 -4.79 -14.08
CA VAL A 276 5.31 -3.35 -14.22
C VAL A 276 4.13 -2.45 -13.87
N PHE A 277 2.95 -2.74 -14.42
CA PHE A 277 1.75 -1.93 -14.22
C PHE A 277 1.33 -1.93 -12.74
N GLY A 278 1.65 -2.98 -11.97
CA GLY A 278 1.25 -3.09 -10.55
C GLY A 278 1.94 -2.04 -9.70
N GLN A 279 3.19 -1.73 -10.02
CA GLN A 279 3.97 -0.71 -9.35
C GLN A 279 3.49 0.71 -9.71
N LEU A 280 2.94 0.90 -10.91
CA LEU A 280 2.29 2.15 -11.31
C LEU A 280 0.97 2.36 -10.56
N VAL A 281 0.17 1.30 -10.39
CA VAL A 281 -1.05 1.31 -9.57
C VAL A 281 -0.73 1.69 -8.12
N PHE A 282 0.29 1.06 -7.53
CA PHE A 282 0.78 1.40 -6.20
C PHE A 282 1.17 2.88 -6.09
N THR A 283 1.95 3.38 -7.05
CA THR A 283 2.41 4.77 -7.08
C THR A 283 1.24 5.74 -7.14
N LEU A 284 0.23 5.48 -7.99
CA LEU A 284 -0.97 6.32 -8.06
C LEU A 284 -1.75 6.31 -6.73
N ALA A 285 -1.94 5.14 -6.11
CA ALA A 285 -2.62 5.05 -4.81
C ALA A 285 -1.89 5.86 -3.73
N LEU A 286 -0.56 5.81 -3.72
CA LEU A 286 0.28 6.58 -2.80
C LEU A 286 0.17 8.10 -3.04
N LEU A 287 0.11 8.53 -4.30
CA LEU A 287 -0.10 9.94 -4.66
C LEU A 287 -1.50 10.42 -4.24
N ILE A 288 -2.55 9.63 -4.46
CA ILE A 288 -3.91 9.94 -3.99
C ILE A 288 -3.92 10.07 -2.45
N ALA A 289 -3.22 9.19 -1.73
CA ALA A 289 -3.06 9.31 -0.29
C ALA A 289 -2.42 10.63 0.11
N ALA A 290 -1.34 11.04 -0.56
CA ALA A 290 -0.68 12.33 -0.32
C ALA A 290 -1.63 13.52 -0.57
N PHE A 291 -2.33 13.54 -1.72
CA PHE A 291 -3.23 14.62 -2.13
C PHE A 291 -4.48 14.78 -1.25
N THR A 292 -4.83 13.74 -0.51
CA THR A 292 -5.99 13.70 0.37
C THR A 292 -5.62 13.88 1.84
N THR A 293 -4.34 13.99 2.19
CA THR A 293 -3.91 14.31 3.57
C THR A 293 -4.30 15.73 3.99
N ASN A 294 -4.53 15.92 5.30
CA ASN A 294 -4.66 17.26 5.91
C ASN A 294 -3.48 18.17 5.55
N ARG A 295 -2.27 17.60 5.50
CA ARG A 295 -1.07 18.36 5.14
C ARG A 295 -1.15 18.97 3.74
N TRP A 296 -1.68 18.24 2.76
CA TRP A 296 -1.83 18.75 1.40
C TRP A 296 -2.94 19.80 1.32
N LEU A 297 -4.03 19.57 2.05
CA LEU A 297 -5.19 20.46 2.11
C LEU A 297 -4.86 21.81 2.77
N PHE A 298 -4.03 21.81 3.80
CA PHE A 298 -3.74 22.99 4.62
C PHE A 298 -2.28 23.46 4.53
N SER A 299 -1.49 22.98 3.54
CA SER A 299 -0.11 23.44 3.36
C SER A 299 -0.07 24.92 3.00
N ASN A 300 0.84 25.66 3.64
CA ASN A 300 1.15 27.06 3.32
C ASN A 300 1.60 27.27 1.86
N PRO A 301 1.56 28.53 1.36
CA PRO A 301 2.05 28.87 0.03
C PRO A 301 3.50 28.42 -0.17
N SER A 302 3.83 28.01 -1.40
CA SER A 302 5.17 27.55 -1.77
C SER A 302 6.23 28.62 -1.48
N ALA A 303 7.35 28.21 -0.88
CA ALA A 303 8.49 29.08 -0.62
C ALA A 303 9.36 29.21 -1.89
N GLU A 304 9.83 30.41 -2.20
CA GLU A 304 10.78 30.60 -3.29
C GLU A 304 12.17 30.12 -2.90
N HIS A 305 12.87 29.45 -3.82
CA HIS A 305 14.21 28.95 -3.57
C HIS A 305 15.06 28.93 -4.87
N PRO A 306 16.31 29.41 -4.85
CA PRO A 306 17.15 29.52 -6.06
C PRO A 306 17.47 28.15 -6.68
N ALA A 307 17.73 27.15 -5.84
CA ALA A 307 18.04 25.79 -6.28
C ALA A 307 16.86 25.05 -6.94
N ALA A 308 15.62 25.56 -6.83
CA ALA A 308 14.44 24.79 -7.23
C ALA A 308 14.38 24.54 -8.75
N ALA A 309 14.83 25.49 -9.57
CA ALA A 309 14.90 25.32 -11.02
C ALA A 309 15.87 24.21 -11.42
N ALA A 310 17.02 24.12 -10.74
CA ALA A 310 18.05 23.13 -11.03
C ALA A 310 17.65 21.71 -10.55
N ASP A 311 16.93 21.58 -9.43
CA ASP A 311 16.61 20.26 -8.84
C ASP A 311 15.43 19.56 -9.52
N ARG A 312 14.50 20.33 -10.12
CA ARG A 312 13.28 19.78 -10.73
C ARG A 312 13.55 18.81 -11.88
N PRO A 313 14.41 19.12 -12.87
CA PRO A 313 14.74 18.18 -13.94
C PRO A 313 15.24 16.84 -13.40
N PHE A 314 16.07 16.83 -12.36
CA PHE A 314 16.54 15.60 -11.72
C PHE A 314 15.41 14.82 -11.04
N ALA A 315 14.48 15.50 -10.37
CA ALA A 315 13.33 14.84 -9.76
C ALA A 315 12.39 14.20 -10.81
N PHE A 316 12.17 14.88 -11.95
CA PHE A 316 11.44 14.29 -13.08
C PHE A 316 12.20 13.13 -13.72
N ALA A 317 13.48 13.31 -13.99
CA ALA A 317 14.35 12.28 -14.57
C ALA A 317 14.37 11.02 -13.70
N LEU A 318 14.45 11.16 -12.38
CA LEU A 318 14.42 10.03 -11.45
C LEU A 318 13.16 9.18 -11.61
N VAL A 319 11.98 9.81 -11.66
CA VAL A 319 10.71 9.09 -11.83
C VAL A 319 10.64 8.42 -13.20
N ILE A 320 11.02 9.11 -14.28
CA ILE A 320 10.99 8.58 -15.65
C ILE A 320 11.95 7.39 -15.79
N LEU A 321 13.18 7.54 -15.29
CA LEU A 321 14.20 6.49 -15.33
C LEU A 321 13.76 5.26 -14.52
N LEU A 322 13.17 5.45 -13.34
CA LEU A 322 12.64 4.35 -12.54
C LEU A 322 11.56 3.58 -13.31
N VAL A 323 10.58 4.27 -13.92
CA VAL A 323 9.54 3.62 -14.74
C VAL A 323 10.14 2.82 -15.88
N GLY A 324 11.14 3.38 -16.59
CA GLY A 324 11.85 2.66 -17.64
C GLY A 324 12.60 1.43 -17.10
N GLN A 325 13.31 1.58 -15.97
CA GLN A 325 14.07 0.51 -15.33
C GLN A 325 13.18 -0.66 -14.88
N LEU A 326 11.93 -0.40 -14.48
CA LEU A 326 10.98 -1.47 -14.12
C LEU A 326 10.75 -2.45 -15.26
N ILE A 327 10.68 -1.96 -16.50
CA ILE A 327 10.49 -2.80 -17.69
C ILE A 327 11.67 -3.76 -17.82
N PHE A 328 12.90 -3.26 -17.74
CA PHE A 328 14.10 -4.09 -17.84
C PHE A 328 14.25 -5.05 -16.65
N GLY A 329 13.88 -4.63 -15.44
CA GLY A 329 13.85 -5.53 -14.28
C GLY A 329 12.85 -6.67 -14.45
N ALA A 330 11.68 -6.38 -15.03
CA ALA A 330 10.68 -7.39 -15.36
C ALA A 330 11.16 -8.31 -16.51
N CYS A 331 11.85 -7.79 -17.52
CA CYS A 331 12.50 -8.60 -18.56
C CYS A 331 13.50 -9.59 -17.97
N VAL A 332 14.38 -9.14 -17.04
CA VAL A 332 15.35 -10.04 -16.37
C VAL A 332 14.62 -11.19 -15.67
N ARG A 333 13.53 -10.91 -14.97
CA ARG A 333 12.80 -11.89 -14.18
C ARG A 333 11.94 -12.85 -15.01
N HIS A 334 11.29 -12.37 -16.07
CA HIS A 334 10.31 -13.16 -16.82
C HIS A 334 10.88 -13.80 -18.09
N LEU A 335 12.01 -13.31 -18.62
CA LEU A 335 12.64 -13.87 -19.82
C LEU A 335 13.84 -14.80 -19.50
N GLN A 336 14.13 -15.04 -18.22
CA GLN A 336 15.11 -16.07 -17.84
C GLN A 336 14.56 -17.46 -18.17
N THR A 337 15.43 -18.34 -18.66
CA THR A 337 15.09 -19.73 -19.01
C THR A 337 16.01 -20.71 -18.31
N LEU A 338 15.58 -21.97 -18.16
CA LEU A 338 16.47 -23.04 -17.71
C LEU A 338 17.61 -23.21 -18.72
N SER A 339 18.83 -23.34 -18.22
CA SER A 339 20.02 -23.54 -19.06
C SER A 339 19.91 -24.85 -19.87
N THR A 340 20.46 -24.83 -21.07
CA THR A 340 20.46 -25.99 -22.00
C THR A 340 21.14 -27.25 -21.43
N ASP A 341 22.09 -27.08 -20.51
CA ASP A 341 22.75 -28.18 -19.78
C ASP A 341 21.95 -28.68 -18.56
N GLY A 342 20.79 -28.07 -18.28
CA GLY A 342 19.94 -28.37 -17.13
C GLY A 342 20.46 -27.83 -15.80
N ILE A 343 21.55 -27.05 -15.81
CA ILE A 343 22.21 -26.52 -14.61
C ILE A 343 22.09 -24.99 -14.63
N GLY A 344 21.20 -24.46 -13.78
CA GLY A 344 21.02 -23.02 -13.60
C GLY A 344 20.17 -22.33 -14.67
N LEU A 345 20.36 -21.02 -14.82
CA LEU A 345 19.50 -20.14 -15.63
C LEU A 345 20.29 -19.40 -16.71
N GLU A 346 19.71 -19.35 -17.91
CA GLU A 346 20.10 -18.42 -18.96
C GLU A 346 19.37 -17.08 -18.73
N ILE A 347 20.14 -16.05 -18.38
CA ILE A 347 19.62 -14.72 -18.04
C ILE A 347 19.80 -13.77 -19.25
N PRO A 348 18.79 -12.95 -19.61
CA PRO A 348 18.91 -12.01 -20.73
C PRO A 348 19.93 -10.89 -20.45
N TYR A 349 21.18 -11.09 -20.88
CA TYR A 349 22.31 -10.19 -20.59
C TYR A 349 22.02 -8.73 -20.98
N TRP A 350 21.38 -8.48 -22.13
CA TRP A 350 21.01 -7.13 -22.56
C TRP A 350 20.12 -6.42 -21.52
N ALA A 351 19.15 -7.12 -20.93
CA ALA A 351 18.23 -6.55 -19.96
C ALA A 351 18.95 -6.27 -18.63
N VAL A 352 19.83 -7.19 -18.21
CA VAL A 352 20.68 -7.02 -17.02
C VAL A 352 21.57 -5.79 -17.16
N MET A 353 22.27 -5.63 -18.29
CA MET A 353 23.17 -4.49 -18.51
C MET A 353 22.43 -3.16 -18.48
N VAL A 354 21.28 -3.06 -19.16
CA VAL A 354 20.46 -1.83 -19.14
C VAL A 354 19.92 -1.57 -17.74
N HIS A 355 19.44 -2.60 -17.04
CA HIS A 355 18.91 -2.48 -15.68
C HIS A 355 19.97 -2.01 -14.68
N ILE A 356 21.19 -2.54 -14.73
CA ILE A 356 22.31 -2.13 -13.87
C ILE A 356 22.75 -0.71 -14.21
N THR A 357 22.94 -0.39 -15.49
CA THR A 357 23.38 0.95 -15.93
C THR A 357 22.39 2.03 -15.51
N ALA A 358 21.09 1.80 -15.73
CA ALA A 358 20.02 2.67 -15.23
C ALA A 358 20.02 2.74 -13.70
N GLY A 359 20.25 1.62 -13.01
CA GLY A 359 20.34 1.55 -11.55
C GLY A 359 21.45 2.44 -10.97
N VAL A 360 22.63 2.47 -11.59
CA VAL A 360 23.74 3.35 -11.18
C VAL A 360 23.35 4.82 -11.35
N LEU A 361 22.73 5.18 -12.47
CA LEU A 361 22.27 6.55 -12.71
C LEU A 361 21.18 6.97 -11.71
N ILE A 362 20.21 6.09 -11.46
CA ILE A 362 19.13 6.30 -10.48
C ILE A 362 19.71 6.46 -9.08
N PHE A 363 20.69 5.64 -8.68
CA PHE A 363 21.38 5.76 -7.41
C PHE A 363 22.06 7.13 -7.26
N ALA A 364 22.77 7.58 -8.30
CA ALA A 364 23.43 8.89 -8.30
C ALA A 364 22.43 10.05 -8.16
N ILE A 365 21.36 10.04 -8.96
CA ILE A 365 20.32 11.09 -8.94
C ILE A 365 19.56 11.10 -7.60
N ALA A 366 19.14 9.94 -7.12
CA ALA A 366 18.43 9.83 -5.84
C ALA A 366 19.32 10.26 -4.67
N THR A 367 20.60 9.90 -4.69
CA THR A 367 21.58 10.34 -3.68
C THR A 367 21.77 11.86 -3.71
N LEU A 368 21.91 12.44 -4.91
CA LEU A 368 22.00 13.89 -5.10
C LEU A 368 20.78 14.61 -4.52
N LEU A 369 19.57 14.20 -4.91
CA LEU A 369 18.33 14.80 -4.42
C LEU A 369 18.14 14.60 -2.91
N GLY A 370 18.49 13.41 -2.42
CA GLY A 370 18.43 13.05 -1.00
C GLY A 370 19.34 13.93 -0.15
N TYR A 371 20.61 14.09 -0.53
CA TYR A 371 21.55 14.97 0.15
C TYR A 371 21.12 16.44 0.08
N ARG A 372 20.74 16.92 -1.12
CA ARG A 372 20.27 18.30 -1.32
C ARG A 372 19.01 18.60 -0.53
N SER A 373 18.13 17.61 -0.32
CA SER A 373 16.95 17.78 0.55
C SER A 373 17.30 18.18 1.98
N GLY A 374 18.40 17.67 2.53
CA GLY A 374 18.87 17.98 3.88
C GLY A 374 19.70 19.27 3.93
N ALA A 375 20.56 19.48 2.94
CA ALA A 375 21.47 20.61 2.90
C ALA A 375 20.77 21.93 2.47
N VAL A 376 19.93 21.86 1.44
CA VAL A 376 19.34 23.02 0.77
C VAL A 376 17.96 23.33 1.35
N TYR A 377 17.07 22.33 1.43
CA TYR A 377 15.68 22.51 1.90
C TYR A 377 15.51 22.30 3.41
N ARG A 378 16.51 22.67 4.21
CA ARG A 378 16.59 22.39 5.66
C ARG A 378 15.39 22.90 6.47
N SER A 379 14.77 24.00 6.05
CA SER A 379 13.58 24.59 6.69
C SER A 379 12.29 23.84 6.37
N ILE A 380 12.27 23.01 5.33
CA ILE A 380 11.10 22.26 4.88
C ILE A 380 11.22 20.80 5.34
N THR A 381 10.80 20.54 6.59
CA THR A 381 10.92 19.23 7.25
C THR A 381 10.41 18.04 6.42
N LEU A 382 9.37 18.23 5.60
CA LEU A 382 8.87 17.16 4.75
C LEU A 382 9.86 16.74 3.68
N LEU A 383 10.44 17.72 2.96
CA LEU A 383 11.40 17.42 1.89
C LEU A 383 12.64 16.75 2.46
N ARG A 384 13.11 17.20 3.63
CA ARG A 384 14.21 16.53 4.35
C ARG A 384 13.88 15.08 4.70
N ARG A 385 12.67 14.81 5.20
CA ARG A 385 12.24 13.43 5.54
C ARG A 385 12.11 12.56 4.30
N LEU A 386 11.54 13.10 3.22
CA LEU A 386 11.40 12.38 1.95
C LEU A 386 12.77 12.10 1.34
N GLY A 387 13.69 13.05 1.33
CA GLY A 387 15.03 12.81 0.80
C GLY A 387 15.90 11.92 1.68
N LEU A 388 15.75 11.95 3.01
CA LEU A 388 16.32 10.89 3.87
C LEU A 388 15.75 9.51 3.52
N GLY A 389 14.43 9.43 3.31
CA GLY A 389 13.78 8.22 2.83
C GLY A 389 14.34 7.73 1.50
N LEU A 390 14.58 8.64 0.54
CA LEU A 390 15.21 8.32 -0.73
C LEU A 390 16.63 7.76 -0.54
N LEU A 391 17.46 8.37 0.32
CA LEU A 391 18.81 7.87 0.61
C LEU A 391 18.79 6.46 1.17
N VAL A 392 17.92 6.20 2.14
CA VAL A 392 17.79 4.88 2.78
C VAL A 392 17.30 3.84 1.76
N ILE A 393 16.20 4.14 1.06
CA ILE A 393 15.57 3.18 0.16
C ILE A 393 16.41 2.94 -1.09
N VAL A 394 17.09 3.94 -1.66
CA VAL A 394 17.95 3.70 -2.83
C VAL A 394 19.20 2.90 -2.48
N SER A 395 19.75 3.10 -1.27
CA SER A 395 20.88 2.31 -0.78
C SER A 395 20.47 0.85 -0.54
N LEU A 396 19.31 0.65 0.09
CA LEU A 396 18.73 -0.68 0.27
C LEU A 396 18.42 -1.35 -1.07
N GLN A 397 17.86 -0.61 -2.04
CA GLN A 397 17.53 -1.13 -3.36
C GLN A 397 18.77 -1.61 -4.12
N LEU A 398 19.87 -0.85 -4.05
CA LEU A 398 21.14 -1.24 -4.66
C LEU A 398 21.71 -2.51 -4.02
N LEU A 399 21.74 -2.58 -2.69
CA LEU A 399 22.20 -3.76 -1.96
C LEU A 399 21.35 -4.99 -2.32
N LEU A 400 20.02 -4.87 -2.24
CA LEU A 400 19.11 -5.94 -2.60
C LEU A 400 19.25 -6.35 -4.08
N GLY A 401 19.55 -5.41 -4.97
CA GLY A 401 19.76 -5.69 -6.39
C GLY A 401 21.02 -6.50 -6.64
N ILE A 402 22.12 -6.18 -5.96
CA ILE A 402 23.37 -6.96 -6.01
C ILE A 402 23.12 -8.36 -5.45
N VAL A 403 22.49 -8.46 -4.28
CA VAL A 403 22.18 -9.76 -3.65
C VAL A 403 21.26 -10.60 -4.54
N ALA A 404 20.21 -10.01 -5.11
CA ALA A 404 19.30 -10.70 -6.02
C ALA A 404 19.99 -11.17 -7.29
N LEU A 405 20.85 -10.35 -7.90
CA LEU A 405 21.61 -10.74 -9.09
C LEU A 405 22.56 -11.91 -8.78
N VAL A 406 23.30 -11.84 -7.67
CA VAL A 406 24.16 -12.94 -7.21
C VAL A 406 23.33 -14.18 -6.93
N ALA A 407 22.18 -14.03 -6.28
CA ALA A 407 21.28 -15.13 -5.95
C ALA A 407 20.84 -15.92 -7.19
N VAL A 408 20.31 -15.21 -8.18
CA VAL A 408 19.83 -15.79 -9.44
C VAL A 408 21.00 -16.36 -10.25
N SER A 409 22.16 -15.67 -10.29
CA SER A 409 23.32 -16.10 -11.09
C SER A 409 24.03 -17.34 -10.52
N LEU A 410 23.90 -17.59 -9.21
CA LEU A 410 24.48 -18.75 -8.55
C LEU A 410 23.51 -19.94 -8.45
N ARG A 411 22.30 -19.84 -9.02
CA ARG A 411 21.34 -20.93 -9.00
C ARG A 411 21.90 -22.13 -9.79
N THR A 412 22.07 -23.27 -9.12
CA THR A 412 22.54 -24.53 -9.74
C THR A 412 21.47 -25.62 -9.80
N ILE A 413 20.36 -25.43 -9.10
CA ILE A 413 19.23 -26.37 -9.02
C ILE A 413 18.03 -25.80 -9.78
N SER A 414 17.16 -26.68 -10.30
CA SER A 414 15.98 -26.26 -11.05
C SER A 414 14.98 -25.50 -10.18
N THR A 415 14.87 -25.85 -8.89
CA THR A 415 13.94 -25.21 -7.97
C THR A 415 14.53 -23.96 -7.30
N PRO A 416 13.80 -22.84 -7.26
CA PRO A 416 14.28 -21.62 -6.62
C PRO A 416 14.45 -21.82 -5.10
N PRO A 417 15.65 -21.59 -4.53
CA PRO A 417 15.82 -21.65 -3.08
C PRO A 417 15.12 -20.46 -2.40
N ILE A 418 14.59 -20.70 -1.19
CA ILE A 418 13.77 -19.71 -0.45
C ILE A 418 14.46 -18.35 -0.29
N TRP A 419 15.77 -18.32 -0.05
CA TRP A 419 16.52 -17.08 0.12
C TRP A 419 16.56 -16.26 -1.18
N GLU A 420 16.69 -16.90 -2.34
CA GLU A 420 16.62 -16.24 -3.65
C GLU A 420 15.23 -15.62 -3.84
N VAL A 421 14.16 -16.35 -3.53
CA VAL A 421 12.77 -15.86 -3.60
C VAL A 421 12.58 -14.64 -2.70
N ILE A 422 13.08 -14.68 -1.46
CA ILE A 422 12.98 -13.58 -0.51
C ILE A 422 13.70 -12.34 -1.05
N PHE A 423 14.97 -12.44 -1.43
CA PHE A 423 15.74 -11.27 -1.86
C PHE A 423 15.24 -10.68 -3.19
N THR A 424 14.87 -11.51 -4.16
CA THR A 424 14.28 -11.04 -5.42
C THR A 424 12.92 -10.37 -5.20
N SER A 425 12.10 -10.88 -4.28
CA SER A 425 10.82 -10.26 -3.91
C SER A 425 11.00 -8.97 -3.13
N MET A 426 11.94 -8.93 -2.19
CA MET A 426 12.30 -7.71 -1.46
C MET A 426 12.85 -6.63 -2.39
N HIS A 427 13.71 -7.00 -3.36
CA HIS A 427 14.22 -6.07 -4.37
C HIS A 427 13.09 -5.49 -5.23
N GLN A 428 12.13 -6.32 -5.63
CA GLN A 428 10.95 -5.87 -6.39
C GLN A 428 10.08 -4.92 -5.57
N ALA A 429 9.73 -5.28 -4.33
CA ALA A 429 8.88 -4.45 -3.47
C ALA A 429 9.56 -3.13 -3.08
N THR A 430 10.86 -3.17 -2.80
CA THR A 430 11.66 -1.96 -2.49
C THR A 430 11.80 -1.07 -3.71
N GLY A 431 11.87 -1.63 -4.93
CA GLY A 431 11.82 -0.87 -6.18
C GLY A 431 10.51 -0.09 -6.35
N ALA A 432 9.37 -0.73 -6.05
CA ALA A 432 8.07 -0.06 -6.04
C ALA A 432 8.01 1.07 -5.00
N LEU A 433 8.58 0.86 -3.80
CA LEU A 433 8.69 1.90 -2.78
C LEU A 433 9.58 3.07 -3.21
N LEU A 434 10.70 2.79 -3.89
CA LEU A 434 11.59 3.81 -4.42
C LEU A 434 10.88 4.68 -5.46
N LEU A 435 10.11 4.08 -6.38
CA LEU A 435 9.28 4.81 -7.33
C LEU A 435 8.24 5.68 -6.61
N GLY A 436 7.51 5.10 -5.65
CA GLY A 436 6.52 5.82 -4.86
C GLY A 436 7.10 7.01 -4.09
N LEU A 437 8.24 6.83 -3.41
CA LEU A 437 8.93 7.89 -2.68
C LEU A 437 9.49 8.97 -3.61
N SER A 438 9.99 8.59 -4.79
CA SER A 438 10.49 9.54 -5.79
C SER A 438 9.35 10.40 -6.35
N ALA A 439 8.20 9.79 -6.62
CA ALA A 439 6.99 10.50 -7.03
C ALA A 439 6.47 11.44 -5.93
N LEU A 440 6.45 10.98 -4.66
CA LEU A 440 6.11 11.82 -3.51
C LEU A 440 7.07 13.00 -3.36
N PHE A 441 8.38 12.77 -3.48
CA PHE A 441 9.37 13.83 -3.43
C PHE A 441 9.12 14.87 -4.51
N LEU A 442 8.90 14.45 -5.76
CA LEU A 442 8.59 15.32 -6.89
C LEU A 442 7.34 16.19 -6.63
N ILE A 443 6.21 15.58 -6.26
CA ILE A 443 4.96 16.34 -6.07
C ILE A 443 5.05 17.31 -4.87
N TRP A 444 5.73 16.92 -3.79
CA TRP A 444 5.89 17.79 -2.63
C TRP A 444 6.92 18.89 -2.88
N HIS A 445 7.95 18.63 -3.68
CA HIS A 445 8.89 19.65 -4.13
C HIS A 445 8.16 20.70 -4.97
N LEU A 446 7.38 20.28 -5.96
CA LEU A 446 6.55 21.18 -6.78
C LEU A 446 5.54 21.98 -5.94
N ARG A 447 4.94 21.34 -4.93
CA ARG A 447 3.94 21.98 -4.06
C ARG A 447 4.56 23.00 -3.10
N LEU A 448 5.69 22.67 -2.48
CA LEU A 448 6.26 23.44 -1.37
C LEU A 448 7.33 24.43 -1.80
N VAL A 449 7.89 24.27 -3.00
CA VAL A 449 9.02 25.08 -3.47
C VAL A 449 8.73 25.65 -4.86
N LYS A 450 8.94 26.96 -5.02
CA LYS A 450 8.92 27.67 -6.30
C LYS A 450 10.33 28.14 -6.68
N PRO A 451 10.70 28.16 -7.98
CA PRO A 451 11.92 28.82 -8.41
C PRO A 451 11.81 30.30 -8.11
N GLN A 452 12.89 30.89 -7.62
CA GLN A 452 12.99 32.36 -7.59
C GLN A 452 12.94 32.88 -9.01
N ALA A 453 12.18 33.96 -9.23
CA ALA A 453 12.23 34.68 -10.49
C ALA A 453 13.67 35.16 -10.72
N ALA A 454 14.19 35.00 -11.93
CA ALA A 454 15.42 35.67 -12.29
C ALA A 454 15.16 37.17 -12.16
N GLU A 455 15.90 37.84 -11.28
CA GLU A 455 15.93 39.29 -11.25
C GLU A 455 16.41 39.73 -12.63
N ASN A 456 15.49 40.16 -13.48
CA ASN A 456 15.85 40.84 -14.72
C ASN A 456 16.66 42.06 -14.25
N ALA A 457 17.96 42.04 -14.52
CA ALA A 457 18.83 43.17 -14.34
C ALA A 457 18.27 44.33 -15.17
N GLN A 458 17.40 45.14 -14.56
CA GLN A 458 17.12 46.49 -15.00
C GLN A 458 18.40 47.28 -14.76
N VAL A 459 19.34 47.13 -15.68
CA VAL A 459 20.36 48.15 -15.92
C VAL A 459 19.59 49.34 -16.47
N ALA A 460 19.10 50.20 -15.58
CA ALA A 460 18.74 51.55 -15.96
C ALA A 460 20.04 52.22 -16.43
N PRO A 461 20.13 52.74 -17.67
CA PRO A 461 21.24 53.59 -18.03
C PRO A 461 21.16 54.83 -17.12
N ALA A 462 22.19 55.01 -16.30
CA ALA A 462 22.39 56.28 -15.60
C ALA A 462 22.62 57.36 -16.66
N ASN A 463 21.83 58.44 -16.56
CA ASN A 463 21.86 59.63 -17.42
C ASN A 463 23.24 60.30 -17.45
#